data_AF-A0A1S0UES0-F1
#
_entry.id   AF-A0A1S0UES0-F1
#
_cell.length_a   1.000
_cell.length_b   1.000
_cell.length_c   1.000
_cell.angle_alpha   90.00
_cell.angle_beta   90.00
_cell.angle_gamma   90.00
#
_symmetry.space_group_name_H-M   'P 1'
#
loop_
_entity.id
_entity.type
_entity.pdbx_description
1 polymer ?
#
loop_
_entity_poly.entity_id
_entity_poly.type
_entity_poly.pdbx_seq_one_letter_code
_entity_poly.pdbx_strand_id
1 'polypeptide(L)'
;MTGPANYYYGVQTFMSQEHHLEMREELVNADMPFLPNEIEGSPMNGVIIPYDLYVSSYMSFSSRQNDDFEWLEKNLLYDPKSNENRAKLIIMIGNNLKNTDEDDKSEALDAAKKIREKAGSAPICIVDQPDNQNPYIDAIGMVKVLMFYGPDVKASTFLVEKNDTSDILKTKFEDWKKELLFLNSHQVIAFHFTVVNSTEPEDSEEIFSNTFPDIPLSTLRLLDESSLTGVDYQIETKSDFYIGPVYAIVGFRKFVEENPVTEDLSEEND
;
A
#
# COMPACT_ATOMS: atom_id res chain seq x y z
N MET A 1 40.90 -0.95 -4.25
CA MET A 1 39.53 -1.08 -4.76
C MET A 1 38.77 -1.94 -3.76
N THR A 2 38.05 -1.30 -2.83
CA THR A 2 37.03 -1.97 -2.02
C THR A 2 35.89 -2.35 -2.97
N GLY A 3 35.46 -3.63 -2.94
CA GLY A 3 34.32 -4.08 -3.76
C GLY A 3 33.06 -3.26 -3.48
N PRO A 4 32.05 -3.28 -4.37
CA PRO A 4 30.78 -2.62 -4.08
C PRO A 4 30.28 -3.15 -2.73
N ALA A 5 29.96 -2.24 -1.82
CA ALA A 5 29.39 -2.63 -0.54
C ALA A 5 28.14 -3.47 -0.82
N ASN A 6 28.03 -4.65 -0.19
CA ASN A 6 26.82 -5.46 -0.25
C ASN A 6 25.70 -4.70 0.47
N TYR A 7 25.01 -3.83 -0.26
CA TYR A 7 23.79 -3.20 0.21
C TYR A 7 22.72 -4.29 0.26
N TYR A 8 22.24 -4.55 1.48
CA TYR A 8 21.08 -5.38 1.72
C TYR A 8 19.85 -4.48 1.72
N TYR A 9 18.85 -4.89 0.96
CA TYR A 9 17.56 -4.23 0.88
C TYR A 9 16.54 -5.09 1.60
N GLY A 10 15.69 -4.48 2.42
CA GLY A 10 14.53 -5.18 2.94
C GLY A 10 13.51 -5.40 1.82
N VAL A 11 12.82 -6.53 1.85
CA VAL A 11 11.60 -6.76 1.08
C VAL A 11 10.56 -7.25 2.06
N GLN A 12 9.44 -6.54 2.13
CA GLN A 12 8.31 -6.96 2.94
C GLN A 12 7.28 -7.64 2.04
N THR A 13 6.85 -8.84 2.44
CA THR A 13 5.82 -9.59 1.73
C THR A 13 4.65 -9.91 2.64
N PHE A 14 3.46 -9.79 2.06
CA PHE A 14 2.19 -10.12 2.70
C PHE A 14 1.49 -11.13 1.82
N MET A 15 1.19 -12.32 2.34
CA MET A 15 0.47 -13.38 1.62
C MET A 15 -0.69 -13.87 2.47
N SER A 16 -1.85 -14.01 1.86
CA SER A 16 -3.00 -14.61 2.56
C SER A 16 -2.95 -16.13 2.44
N GLN A 17 -3.03 -16.79 3.59
CA GLN A 17 -3.19 -18.23 3.73
C GLN A 17 -4.62 -18.53 4.19
N GLU A 18 -5.06 -19.78 4.09
CA GLU A 18 -6.45 -20.20 4.42
C GLU A 18 -6.89 -19.79 5.84
N HIS A 19 -5.94 -19.66 6.77
CA HIS A 19 -6.25 -19.45 8.19
C HIS A 19 -5.52 -18.26 8.82
N HIS A 20 -4.67 -17.53 8.09
CA HIS A 20 -3.89 -16.42 8.64
C HIS A 20 -3.28 -15.55 7.53
N LEU A 21 -2.80 -14.36 7.88
CA LEU A 21 -1.88 -13.59 7.04
C LEU A 21 -0.43 -13.94 7.37
N GLU A 22 0.30 -14.37 6.35
CA GLU A 22 1.74 -14.58 6.44
C GLU A 22 2.45 -13.27 6.09
N MET A 23 3.22 -12.75 7.05
CA MET A 23 4.03 -11.53 6.88
C MET A 23 5.49 -11.89 7.01
N ARG A 24 6.30 -11.61 5.97
CA ARG A 24 7.73 -11.86 5.99
C ARG A 24 8.51 -10.60 5.67
N GLU A 25 9.69 -10.51 6.27
CA GLU A 25 10.69 -9.51 5.94
C GLU A 25 11.97 -10.26 5.58
N GLU A 26 12.46 -10.04 4.36
CA GLU A 26 13.64 -10.71 3.82
C GLU A 26 14.68 -9.67 3.40
N LEU A 27 15.95 -9.93 3.71
CA LEU A 27 17.07 -9.11 3.25
C LEU A 27 17.59 -9.66 1.93
N VAL A 28 17.51 -8.86 0.87
CA VAL A 28 17.90 -9.23 -0.49
C VAL A 28 19.08 -8.40 -0.94
N ASN A 29 19.92 -8.94 -1.82
CA ASN A 29 21.00 -8.19 -2.45
C ASN A 29 21.22 -8.71 -3.88
N ALA A 30 22.17 -8.12 -4.61
CA ALA A 30 22.43 -8.51 -5.99
C ALA A 30 22.83 -9.99 -6.15
N ASP A 31 23.46 -10.59 -5.14
CA ASP A 31 23.91 -11.99 -5.14
C ASP A 31 22.86 -12.98 -4.60
N MET A 32 21.85 -12.47 -3.89
CA MET A 32 20.71 -13.20 -3.34
C MET A 32 19.42 -12.44 -3.68
N PRO A 33 18.98 -12.51 -4.96
CA PRO A 33 17.76 -11.83 -5.38
C PRO A 33 16.54 -12.44 -4.67
N PHE A 34 15.53 -11.60 -4.42
CA PHE A 34 14.25 -12.07 -3.92
C PHE A 34 13.63 -13.02 -4.96
N LEU A 35 13.35 -14.25 -4.54
CA LEU A 35 12.63 -15.23 -5.33
C LEU A 35 11.26 -15.40 -4.67
N PRO A 36 10.20 -14.77 -5.20
CA PRO A 36 8.87 -14.97 -4.67
C PRO A 36 8.49 -16.45 -4.81
N ASN A 37 7.83 -16.99 -3.78
CA ASN A 37 7.26 -18.33 -3.85
C ASN A 37 6.08 -18.31 -4.84
N GLU A 38 6.38 -18.47 -6.13
CA GLU A 38 5.38 -18.74 -7.15
C GLU A 38 4.81 -20.13 -6.88
N ILE A 39 3.59 -20.20 -6.36
CA ILE A 39 2.83 -21.44 -6.41
C ILE A 39 2.51 -21.69 -7.88
N GLU A 40 3.16 -22.69 -8.47
CA GLU A 40 3.01 -23.05 -9.88
C GLU A 40 1.53 -23.18 -10.25
N GLY A 41 1.03 -22.29 -11.11
CA GLY A 41 -0.36 -22.27 -11.60
C GLY A 41 -1.35 -21.40 -10.82
N SER A 42 -0.95 -20.70 -9.74
CA SER A 42 -1.77 -19.67 -9.08
C SER A 42 -1.21 -18.28 -9.39
N PRO A 43 -2.05 -17.27 -9.71
CA PRO A 43 -1.59 -15.88 -9.64
C PRO A 43 -1.02 -15.62 -8.24
N MET A 44 0.09 -14.87 -8.14
CA MET A 44 0.66 -14.50 -6.84
C MET A 44 -0.41 -13.82 -5.99
N ASN A 45 -0.81 -14.48 -4.91
CA ASN A 45 -1.65 -13.88 -3.90
C ASN A 45 -0.76 -13.22 -2.85
N GLY A 46 -0.47 -11.94 -3.04
CA GLY A 46 0.31 -11.19 -2.09
C GLY A 46 0.76 -9.82 -2.58
N VAL A 47 1.18 -9.00 -1.62
CA VAL A 47 1.75 -7.68 -1.88
C VAL A 47 3.22 -7.70 -1.47
N ILE A 48 4.06 -7.28 -2.41
CA ILE A 48 5.50 -7.10 -2.21
C ILE A 48 5.77 -5.61 -2.12
N ILE A 49 6.41 -5.16 -1.05
CA ILE A 49 6.80 -3.78 -0.89
C ILE A 49 8.32 -3.72 -0.74
N PRO A 50 9.04 -3.16 -1.74
CA PRO A 50 10.46 -2.95 -1.59
C PRO A 50 10.70 -1.93 -0.46
N TYR A 51 11.50 -2.32 0.53
CA TYR A 51 11.81 -1.46 1.69
C TYR A 51 12.66 -0.25 1.30
N ASP A 52 13.26 -0.29 0.10
CA ASP A 52 14.20 0.71 -0.41
C ASP A 52 13.55 1.84 -1.22
N LEU A 53 12.22 2.00 -1.11
CA LEU A 53 11.59 3.27 -1.44
C LEU A 53 12.23 4.33 -0.55
N TYR A 54 12.88 5.33 -1.17
CA TYR A 54 13.64 6.41 -0.51
C TYR A 54 13.06 6.73 0.88
N VAL A 55 13.85 6.55 1.94
CA VAL A 55 13.41 6.60 3.36
C VAL A 55 12.62 7.87 3.71
N SER A 56 12.73 8.93 2.90
CA SER A 56 11.97 10.17 2.99
C SER A 56 10.51 10.12 2.52
N SER A 57 10.09 9.03 1.86
CA SER A 57 8.83 8.96 1.11
C SER A 57 7.94 7.76 1.50
N TYR A 58 8.49 6.84 2.29
CA TYR A 58 7.84 5.61 2.72
C TYR A 58 8.33 5.22 4.13
N MET A 59 7.43 4.66 4.94
CA MET A 59 7.76 4.08 6.24
C MET A 59 6.91 2.84 6.48
N SER A 60 7.51 1.81 7.06
CA SER A 60 6.82 0.62 7.57
C SER A 60 7.13 0.43 9.06
N PHE A 61 6.11 0.15 9.87
CA PHE A 61 6.26 -0.18 11.29
C PHE A 61 5.11 -1.08 11.76
N SER A 62 5.35 -1.87 12.81
CA SER A 62 4.28 -2.58 13.51
C SER A 62 3.75 -1.69 14.63
N SER A 63 2.43 -1.51 14.72
CA SER A 63 1.83 -0.85 15.88
C SER A 63 1.49 -1.89 16.94
N ARG A 64 2.37 -2.05 17.95
CA ARG A 64 2.06 -2.86 19.15
C ARG A 64 1.93 -1.98 20.40
N GLN A 65 2.55 -0.80 20.41
CA GLN A 65 2.70 0.02 21.62
C GLN A 65 2.43 1.50 21.35
N ASN A 66 2.01 2.23 22.39
CA ASN A 66 1.82 3.70 22.31
C ASN A 66 3.10 4.42 21.85
N ASP A 67 4.27 3.84 22.13
CA ASP A 67 5.59 4.39 21.80
C ASP A 67 5.84 4.51 20.28
N ASP A 68 5.28 3.61 19.47
CA ASP A 68 5.39 3.69 18.00
C ASP A 68 4.62 4.92 17.46
N PHE A 69 3.45 5.20 18.06
CA PHE A 69 2.65 6.37 17.75
C PHE A 69 3.27 7.68 18.30
N GLU A 70 4.01 7.61 19.40
CA GLU A 70 4.82 8.73 19.89
C GLU A 70 6.01 9.01 18.98
N TRP A 71 6.63 7.98 18.39
CA TRP A 71 7.71 8.16 17.42
C TRP A 71 7.21 8.89 16.17
N LEU A 72 6.02 8.54 15.67
CA LEU A 72 5.36 9.25 14.56
C LEU A 72 5.16 10.73 14.89
N GLU A 73 4.66 11.03 16.09
CA GLU A 73 4.47 12.42 16.55
C GLU A 73 5.78 13.20 16.58
N LYS A 74 6.84 12.58 17.10
CA LYS A 74 8.15 13.23 17.29
C LYS A 74 8.90 13.45 15.98
N ASN A 75 8.79 12.55 15.01
CA ASN A 75 9.68 12.52 13.84
C ASN A 75 9.02 12.90 12.51
N LEU A 76 7.72 12.62 12.31
CA LEU A 76 7.04 12.88 11.03
C LEU A 76 6.15 14.13 11.05
N LEU A 77 5.81 14.66 12.23
CA LEU A 77 4.70 15.61 12.38
C LEU A 77 5.08 16.95 13.04
N TYR A 78 6.38 17.27 13.16
CA TYR A 78 6.83 18.46 13.90
C TYR A 78 6.60 19.80 13.17
N ASP A 79 6.16 19.81 11.91
CA ASP A 79 5.76 21.06 11.23
C ASP A 79 4.38 20.95 10.55
N PRO A 80 3.29 21.27 11.27
CA PRO A 80 1.95 21.32 10.70
C PRO A 80 1.79 22.35 9.55
N LYS A 81 2.76 23.26 9.36
CA LYS A 81 2.78 24.26 8.27
C LYS A 81 3.52 23.80 7.01
N SER A 82 4.39 22.78 7.09
CA SER A 82 4.97 22.18 5.88
C SER A 82 3.97 21.18 5.30
N ASN A 83 3.23 21.60 4.27
CA ASN A 83 2.35 20.70 3.50
C ASN A 83 3.12 19.58 2.77
N GLU A 84 4.45 19.68 2.76
CA GLU A 84 5.35 18.80 2.03
C GLU A 84 5.44 17.41 2.68
N ASN A 85 5.49 17.29 4.01
CA ASN A 85 5.74 15.99 4.67
C ASN A 85 4.48 15.20 5.10
N ARG A 86 3.28 15.57 4.62
CA ARG A 86 2.03 14.88 5.00
C ARG A 86 1.89 13.51 4.33
N ALA A 87 1.25 12.59 5.05
CA ALA A 87 0.80 11.31 4.50
C ALA A 87 -0.07 11.51 3.25
N LYS A 88 0.10 10.63 2.27
CA LYS A 88 -0.63 10.58 1.00
C LYS A 88 -1.50 9.34 0.92
N LEU A 89 -1.03 8.24 1.49
CA LEU A 89 -1.75 6.98 1.64
C LEU A 89 -1.20 6.25 2.86
N ILE A 90 -2.07 5.59 3.61
CA ILE A 90 -1.68 4.64 4.64
C ILE A 90 -2.35 3.31 4.31
N ILE A 91 -1.62 2.21 4.47
CA ILE A 91 -2.16 0.86 4.35
C ILE A 91 -1.93 0.17 5.69
N MET A 92 -3.01 -0.34 6.28
CA MET A 92 -3.00 -1.08 7.53
C MET A 92 -3.29 -2.54 7.25
N ILE A 93 -2.38 -3.41 7.66
CA ILE A 93 -2.48 -4.85 7.47
C ILE A 93 -2.48 -5.50 8.85
N GLY A 94 -3.65 -5.98 9.29
CA GLY A 94 -3.85 -6.68 10.56
C GLY A 94 -3.91 -8.19 10.40
N ASN A 95 -3.46 -8.91 11.43
CA ASN A 95 -3.63 -10.35 11.58
C ASN A 95 -4.12 -10.63 13.00
N ASN A 96 -5.43 -10.55 13.21
CA ASN A 96 -6.03 -10.57 14.55
C ASN A 96 -6.24 -12.00 15.04
N LEU A 97 -6.04 -12.25 16.34
CA LEU A 97 -6.57 -13.48 16.94
C LEU A 97 -8.09 -13.46 16.94
N LYS A 98 -8.70 -14.56 16.52
CA LYS A 98 -10.12 -14.80 16.78
C LYS A 98 -10.34 -15.11 18.26
N ASN A 99 -10.25 -14.11 19.13
CA ASN A 99 -10.52 -14.28 20.56
C ASN A 99 -12.02 -14.45 20.77
N THR A 100 -12.43 -15.55 21.39
CA THR A 100 -13.84 -15.95 21.55
C THR A 100 -14.66 -15.08 22.51
N ASP A 101 -14.07 -14.08 23.17
CA ASP A 101 -14.69 -13.34 24.28
C ASP A 101 -14.61 -11.80 24.20
N GLU A 102 -13.92 -11.20 23.23
CA GLU A 102 -13.98 -9.77 22.96
C GLU A 102 -14.67 -9.56 21.61
N ASP A 103 -15.71 -8.70 21.55
CA ASP A 103 -16.44 -8.32 20.33
C ASP A 103 -15.52 -8.37 19.09
N ASP A 104 -15.94 -9.03 18.00
CA ASP A 104 -15.30 -9.14 16.68
C ASP A 104 -14.77 -7.79 16.12
N LYS A 105 -13.72 -7.22 16.74
CA LYS A 105 -13.20 -5.90 16.46
C LYS A 105 -11.86 -6.04 15.76
N SER A 106 -11.82 -5.46 14.57
CA SER A 106 -10.62 -5.37 13.76
C SER A 106 -9.54 -4.54 14.48
N GLU A 107 -8.39 -5.14 14.83
CA GLU A 107 -7.27 -4.39 15.43
C GLU A 107 -6.73 -3.35 14.43
N ALA A 108 -6.75 -3.66 13.13
CA ALA A 108 -6.38 -2.72 12.07
C ALA A 108 -7.31 -1.50 12.04
N LEU A 109 -8.62 -1.69 12.22
CA LEU A 109 -9.58 -0.60 12.30
C LEU A 109 -9.37 0.27 13.56
N ASP A 110 -9.05 -0.35 14.69
CA ASP A 110 -8.76 0.40 15.92
C ASP A 110 -7.42 1.14 15.85
N ALA A 111 -6.41 0.58 15.20
CA ALA A 111 -5.18 1.28 14.86
C ALA A 111 -5.44 2.46 13.88
N ALA A 112 -6.34 2.29 12.90
CA ALA A 112 -6.73 3.33 11.97
C ALA A 112 -7.33 4.55 12.68
N LYS A 113 -8.22 4.32 13.65
CA LYS A 113 -8.80 5.39 14.46
C LYS A 113 -7.71 6.17 15.22
N LYS A 114 -6.73 5.48 15.80
CA LYS A 114 -5.62 6.12 16.53
C LYS A 114 -4.71 6.93 15.61
N ILE A 115 -4.42 6.44 14.40
CA ILE A 115 -3.56 7.16 13.46
C ILE A 115 -4.29 8.31 12.77
N ARG A 116 -5.62 8.22 12.60
CA ARG A 116 -6.43 9.20 11.85
C ARG A 116 -6.20 10.64 12.32
N GLU A 117 -6.15 10.85 13.63
CA GLU A 117 -5.88 12.17 14.23
C GLU A 117 -4.56 12.79 13.73
N LYS A 118 -3.60 11.94 13.34
CA LYS A 118 -2.24 12.31 12.92
C LYS A 118 -2.06 12.27 11.41
N ALA A 119 -2.74 11.36 10.73
CA ALA A 119 -2.66 11.14 9.28
C ALA A 119 -3.32 12.26 8.45
N GLY A 120 -4.18 13.06 9.07
CA GLY A 120 -5.00 14.04 8.38
C GLY A 120 -5.90 13.36 7.34
N SER A 121 -6.16 14.06 6.23
CA SER A 121 -7.11 13.62 5.21
C SER A 121 -6.62 12.50 4.27
N ALA A 122 -5.46 11.90 4.55
CA ALA A 122 -4.94 10.81 3.73
C ALA A 122 -5.88 9.59 3.80
N PRO A 123 -6.22 8.92 2.69
CA PRO A 123 -6.95 7.66 2.73
C PRO A 123 -6.16 6.61 3.52
N ILE A 124 -6.87 5.81 4.30
CA ILE A 124 -6.31 4.67 5.03
C ILE A 124 -6.97 3.40 4.49
N CYS A 125 -6.23 2.61 3.71
CA CYS A 125 -6.66 1.28 3.30
C CYS A 125 -6.52 0.35 4.50
N ILE A 126 -7.57 -0.40 4.81
CA ILE A 126 -7.60 -1.37 5.89
C ILE A 126 -7.69 -2.75 5.25
N VAL A 127 -6.83 -3.65 5.70
CA VAL A 127 -6.73 -5.03 5.29
C VAL A 127 -6.57 -5.82 6.58
N ASP A 128 -7.48 -6.73 6.85
CA ASP A 128 -7.47 -7.46 8.10
C ASP A 128 -7.99 -8.86 7.91
N GLN A 129 -7.20 -9.85 8.31
CA GLN A 129 -7.58 -11.24 8.24
C GLN A 129 -7.43 -11.85 9.63
N PRO A 130 -8.44 -12.58 10.12
CA PRO A 130 -8.30 -13.27 11.38
C PRO A 130 -7.32 -14.44 11.24
N ASP A 131 -6.45 -14.57 12.24
CA ASP A 131 -5.62 -15.72 12.50
C ASP A 131 -6.44 -16.77 13.27
N ASN A 132 -6.77 -17.84 12.57
CA ASN A 132 -7.46 -19.01 13.09
C ASN A 132 -6.48 -20.13 13.50
N GLN A 133 -5.16 -19.90 13.46
CA GLN A 133 -4.19 -20.88 13.94
C GLN A 133 -4.00 -20.80 15.47
N ASN A 134 -3.74 -21.96 16.08
CA ASN A 134 -3.44 -22.07 17.51
C ASN A 134 -2.18 -21.22 17.84
N PRO A 135 -2.14 -20.48 18.96
CA PRO A 135 -1.25 -19.34 19.16
C PRO A 135 0.19 -19.79 19.41
N TYR A 136 0.93 -19.99 18.34
CA TYR A 136 2.38 -20.13 18.38
C TYR A 136 2.93 -19.52 17.10
N ILE A 137 3.27 -18.24 17.15
CA ILE A 137 4.41 -17.56 16.50
C ILE A 137 4.29 -16.06 16.82
N ASP A 138 5.41 -15.41 17.16
CA ASP A 138 5.57 -14.08 17.75
C ASP A 138 5.03 -12.86 16.95
N ALA A 139 4.32 -13.07 15.83
CA ALA A 139 3.78 -12.02 14.95
C ALA A 139 2.26 -11.78 15.08
N ILE A 140 1.59 -12.60 15.89
CA ILE A 140 0.15 -12.57 16.11
C ILE A 140 -0.26 -11.29 16.89
N GLY A 141 -1.24 -10.53 16.37
CA GLY A 141 -1.75 -9.29 17.00
C GLY A 141 -0.89 -8.04 16.79
N MET A 142 -0.11 -7.97 15.70
CA MET A 142 0.61 -6.76 15.29
C MET A 142 0.10 -6.25 13.96
N VAL A 143 -0.61 -5.11 13.98
CA VAL A 143 -0.96 -4.40 12.75
C VAL A 143 0.30 -3.80 12.14
N LYS A 144 0.58 -4.15 10.88
CA LYS A 144 1.60 -3.50 10.07
C LYS A 144 1.02 -2.26 9.42
N VAL A 145 1.70 -1.14 9.60
CA VAL A 145 1.33 0.16 9.05
C VAL A 145 2.36 0.54 8.00
N LEU A 146 1.88 0.80 6.79
CA LEU A 146 2.65 1.23 5.64
C LEU A 146 2.22 2.65 5.32
N MET A 147 3.11 3.62 5.47
CA MET A 147 2.81 5.03 5.27
C MET A 147 3.60 5.57 4.09
N PHE A 148 2.88 6.08 3.10
CA PHE A 148 3.44 6.81 1.96
C PHE A 148 3.23 8.31 2.21
N TYR A 149 4.31 9.09 2.21
CA TYR A 149 4.28 10.49 2.63
C TYR A 149 5.32 11.31 1.86
N GLY A 150 5.30 12.64 2.02
CA GLY A 150 6.29 13.52 1.40
C GLY A 150 5.79 14.23 0.12
N PRO A 151 6.55 15.23 -0.36
CA PRO A 151 6.09 16.14 -1.42
C PRO A 151 6.09 15.48 -2.80
N ASP A 152 7.01 14.54 -3.01
CA ASP A 152 7.22 13.80 -4.26
C ASP A 152 6.42 12.50 -4.35
N VAL A 153 5.50 12.29 -3.39
CA VAL A 153 4.56 11.17 -3.38
C VAL A 153 3.17 11.66 -3.75
N LYS A 154 2.52 10.92 -4.63
CA LYS A 154 1.11 11.05 -4.95
C LYS A 154 0.45 9.71 -4.74
N ALA A 155 -0.79 9.73 -4.26
CA ALA A 155 -1.56 8.50 -4.12
C ALA A 155 -3.03 8.79 -4.35
N SER A 156 -3.75 7.75 -4.75
CA SER A 156 -5.19 7.75 -4.90
C SER A 156 -5.74 6.37 -4.63
N THR A 157 -6.96 6.29 -4.14
CA THR A 157 -7.66 5.04 -3.84
C THR A 157 -8.98 5.02 -4.58
N PHE A 158 -9.41 3.82 -4.92
CA PHE A 158 -10.66 3.52 -5.58
C PHE A 158 -11.32 2.36 -4.86
N LEU A 159 -12.54 2.59 -4.36
CA LEU A 159 -13.34 1.57 -3.70
C LEU A 159 -14.34 1.00 -4.71
N VAL A 160 -14.37 -0.31 -4.86
CA VAL A 160 -15.38 -1.00 -5.68
C VAL A 160 -16.70 -1.05 -4.93
N GLU A 161 -17.77 -0.57 -5.55
CA GLU A 161 -19.09 -0.62 -4.93
C GLU A 161 -19.74 -1.98 -5.15
N LYS A 162 -20.55 -2.42 -4.20
CA LYS A 162 -21.23 -3.74 -4.21
C LYS A 162 -22.03 -4.06 -5.48
N ASN A 163 -22.50 -3.03 -6.19
CA ASN A 163 -23.34 -3.19 -7.38
C ASN A 163 -22.62 -2.82 -8.68
N ASP A 164 -21.30 -2.66 -8.65
CA ASP A 164 -20.52 -2.38 -9.85
C ASP A 164 -20.47 -3.61 -10.74
N THR A 165 -21.10 -3.52 -11.91
CA THR A 165 -20.92 -4.50 -12.99
C THR A 165 -19.61 -4.21 -13.72
N SER A 166 -19.11 -5.16 -14.51
CA SER A 166 -17.91 -5.00 -15.33
C SER A 166 -17.93 -3.72 -16.19
N ASP A 167 -19.04 -3.39 -16.84
CA ASP A 167 -19.19 -2.17 -17.65
C ASP A 167 -19.15 -0.87 -16.81
N ILE A 168 -19.76 -0.91 -15.62
CA ILE A 168 -19.76 0.23 -14.68
C ILE A 168 -18.33 0.42 -14.15
N LEU A 169 -17.68 -0.66 -13.71
CA LEU A 169 -16.33 -0.64 -13.18
C LEU A 169 -15.33 -0.11 -14.21
N LYS A 170 -15.43 -0.57 -15.47
CA LYS A 170 -14.63 -0.05 -16.58
C LYS A 170 -14.78 1.46 -16.75
N THR A 171 -16.01 1.95 -16.75
CA THR A 171 -16.29 3.39 -16.88
C THR A 171 -15.70 4.16 -15.71
N LYS A 172 -15.88 3.66 -14.48
CA LYS A 172 -15.34 4.26 -13.26
C LYS A 172 -13.81 4.28 -13.23
N PHE A 173 -13.13 3.23 -13.70
CA PHE A 173 -11.66 3.23 -13.82
C PHE A 173 -11.17 4.23 -14.87
N GLU A 174 -11.84 4.37 -16.00
CA GLU A 174 -11.48 5.39 -17.01
C GLU A 174 -11.68 6.81 -16.47
N ASP A 175 -12.72 7.05 -15.67
CA ASP A 175 -12.94 8.34 -15.02
C ASP A 175 -11.88 8.59 -13.93
N TRP A 176 -11.61 7.60 -13.08
CA TRP A 176 -10.55 7.66 -12.07
C TRP A 176 -9.19 7.96 -12.72
N LYS A 177 -8.84 7.30 -13.82
CA LYS A 177 -7.59 7.53 -14.57
C LYS A 177 -7.40 8.99 -14.99
N LYS A 178 -8.48 9.69 -15.36
CA LYS A 178 -8.41 11.12 -15.74
C LYS A 178 -8.06 12.02 -14.56
N GLU A 179 -8.39 11.61 -13.34
CA GLU A 179 -8.07 12.33 -12.10
C GLU A 179 -6.61 12.13 -11.67
N LEU A 180 -5.96 11.07 -12.15
CA LEU A 180 -4.57 10.73 -11.82
C LEU A 180 -3.57 11.52 -12.67
N LEU A 181 -3.43 12.81 -12.40
CA LEU A 181 -2.54 13.73 -13.13
C LEU A 181 -1.04 13.39 -13.03
N PHE A 182 -0.67 12.43 -12.17
CA PHE A 182 0.72 12.08 -11.86
C PHE A 182 1.25 10.85 -12.62
N LEU A 183 0.40 10.12 -13.34
CA LEU A 183 0.76 8.84 -13.99
C LEU A 183 1.98 8.95 -14.93
N ASN A 184 2.12 10.07 -15.63
CA ASN A 184 3.23 10.26 -16.58
C ASN A 184 4.54 10.70 -15.89
N SER A 185 4.44 11.45 -14.79
CA SER A 185 5.58 12.07 -14.10
C SER A 185 6.14 11.24 -12.95
N HIS A 186 5.43 10.19 -12.54
CA HIS A 186 5.81 9.35 -11.39
C HIS A 186 6.01 7.90 -11.83
N GLN A 187 6.92 7.19 -11.16
CA GLN A 187 6.95 5.74 -11.17
C GLN A 187 5.82 5.25 -10.27
N VAL A 188 4.91 4.46 -10.82
CA VAL A 188 3.66 4.06 -10.17
C VAL A 188 3.62 2.57 -9.88
N ILE A 189 3.04 2.24 -8.73
CA ILE A 189 2.68 0.89 -8.31
C ILE A 189 1.21 0.91 -7.89
N ALA A 190 0.49 -0.17 -8.20
CA ALA A 190 -0.88 -0.37 -7.77
C ALA A 190 -0.99 -1.54 -6.80
N PHE A 191 -1.88 -1.41 -5.83
CA PHE A 191 -2.27 -2.44 -4.89
C PHE A 191 -3.76 -2.73 -5.09
N HIS A 192 -4.13 -4.01 -5.01
CA HIS A 192 -5.50 -4.46 -4.95
C HIS A 192 -5.72 -5.27 -3.68
N PHE A 193 -6.71 -4.89 -2.89
CA PHE A 193 -7.11 -5.58 -1.67
C PHE A 193 -8.54 -6.07 -1.84
N THR A 194 -8.74 -7.39 -1.73
CA THR A 194 -10.06 -8.01 -1.93
C THR A 194 -10.19 -9.24 -1.02
N VAL A 195 -11.42 -9.73 -0.85
CA VAL A 195 -11.71 -10.95 -0.08
C VAL A 195 -12.18 -12.04 -1.04
N VAL A 196 -11.95 -13.31 -0.73
CA VAL A 196 -12.55 -14.41 -1.47
C VAL A 196 -14.08 -14.23 -1.51
N ASN A 197 -14.69 -14.52 -2.66
CA ASN A 197 -16.13 -14.34 -2.87
C ASN A 197 -16.60 -12.88 -2.63
N SER A 198 -15.76 -11.88 -2.90
CA SER A 198 -16.16 -10.47 -2.82
C SER A 198 -17.27 -10.14 -3.83
N THR A 199 -17.85 -8.95 -3.67
CA THR A 199 -18.91 -8.43 -4.54
C THR A 199 -18.37 -7.79 -5.82
N GLU A 200 -17.06 -7.81 -6.02
CA GLU A 200 -16.40 -7.25 -7.19
C GLU A 200 -16.54 -8.19 -8.40
N PRO A 201 -16.68 -7.66 -9.63
CA PRO A 201 -16.67 -8.48 -10.84
C PRO A 201 -15.45 -9.39 -10.97
N GLU A 202 -15.65 -10.61 -11.47
CA GLU A 202 -14.56 -11.59 -11.65
C GLU A 202 -13.47 -11.10 -12.61
N ASP A 203 -13.83 -10.25 -13.59
CA ASP A 203 -12.94 -9.66 -14.58
C ASP A 203 -12.33 -8.31 -14.16
N SER A 204 -12.53 -7.88 -12.91
CA SER A 204 -12.06 -6.60 -12.36
C SER A 204 -10.57 -6.33 -12.56
N GLU A 205 -9.70 -7.29 -12.23
CA GLU A 205 -8.24 -7.17 -12.41
C GLU A 205 -7.85 -7.10 -13.90
N GLU A 206 -8.59 -7.76 -14.79
CA GLU A 206 -8.42 -7.67 -16.24
C GLU A 206 -8.83 -6.28 -16.74
N ILE A 207 -9.97 -5.75 -16.28
CA ILE A 207 -10.43 -4.41 -16.61
C ILE A 207 -9.42 -3.36 -16.11
N PHE A 208 -8.90 -3.52 -14.89
CA PHE A 208 -7.86 -2.65 -14.35
C PHE A 208 -6.62 -2.67 -15.24
N SER A 209 -6.12 -3.87 -15.58
CA SER A 209 -4.92 -4.05 -16.40
C SER A 209 -5.10 -3.46 -17.81
N ASN A 210 -6.30 -3.60 -18.39
CA ASN A 210 -6.62 -2.98 -19.68
C ASN A 210 -6.67 -1.44 -19.60
N THR A 211 -7.10 -0.89 -18.46
CA THR A 211 -7.18 0.56 -18.24
C THR A 211 -5.80 1.16 -17.91
N PHE A 212 -4.96 0.42 -17.17
CA PHE A 212 -3.65 0.81 -16.69
C PHE A 212 -2.56 -0.18 -17.14
N PRO A 213 -2.28 -0.31 -18.44
CA PRO A 213 -1.41 -1.37 -18.97
C PRO A 213 0.04 -1.29 -18.49
N ASP A 214 0.51 -0.10 -18.12
CA ASP A 214 1.90 0.16 -17.70
C ASP A 214 2.07 0.18 -16.18
N ILE A 215 1.02 -0.10 -15.40
CA ILE A 215 1.08 -0.05 -13.93
C ILE A 215 1.07 -1.48 -13.38
N PRO A 216 2.13 -1.92 -12.68
CA PRO A 216 2.13 -3.22 -12.03
C PRO A 216 1.09 -3.24 -10.91
N LEU A 217 0.22 -4.24 -10.92
CA LEU A 217 -0.78 -4.50 -9.89
C LEU A 217 -0.31 -5.63 -8.97
N SER A 218 -0.25 -5.37 -7.67
CA SER A 218 -0.06 -6.38 -6.64
C SER A 218 -1.37 -6.64 -5.91
N THR A 219 -1.89 -7.86 -5.99
CA THR A 219 -3.17 -8.24 -5.39
C THR A 219 -2.94 -9.03 -4.11
N LEU A 220 -3.50 -8.57 -3.00
CA LEU A 220 -3.67 -9.34 -1.78
C LEU A 220 -5.16 -9.72 -1.63
N ARG A 221 -5.46 -10.98 -1.92
CA ARG A 221 -6.77 -11.61 -1.84
C ARG A 221 -6.87 -12.40 -0.54
N LEU A 222 -7.66 -11.90 0.40
CA LEU A 222 -7.85 -12.50 1.72
C LEU A 222 -8.74 -13.75 1.60
N LEU A 223 -8.22 -14.89 2.04
CA LEU A 223 -8.86 -16.20 1.83
C LEU A 223 -9.91 -16.57 2.89
N ASP A 224 -9.92 -15.88 4.04
CA ASP A 224 -10.94 -16.10 5.07
C ASP A 224 -12.16 -15.20 4.84
N GLU A 225 -13.37 -15.75 4.83
CA GLU A 225 -14.62 -15.00 4.60
C GLU A 225 -14.94 -13.97 5.69
N SER A 226 -14.38 -14.14 6.89
CA SER A 226 -14.46 -13.17 8.00
C SER A 226 -13.39 -12.08 7.91
N SER A 227 -12.58 -12.06 6.86
CA SER A 227 -11.65 -10.97 6.58
C SER A 227 -12.37 -9.67 6.22
N LEU A 228 -11.68 -8.57 6.44
CA LEU A 228 -12.17 -7.22 6.22
C LEU A 228 -11.22 -6.46 5.30
N THR A 229 -11.77 -5.79 4.31
CA THR A 229 -11.05 -4.76 3.57
C THR A 229 -11.93 -3.57 3.22
N GLY A 230 -11.33 -2.41 3.07
CA GLY A 230 -12.01 -1.16 2.78
C GLY A 230 -11.10 0.06 2.89
N VAL A 231 -11.68 1.24 2.72
CA VAL A 231 -10.96 2.51 2.89
C VAL A 231 -11.66 3.38 3.92
N ASP A 232 -10.88 3.90 4.85
CA ASP A 232 -11.30 4.99 5.73
C ASP A 232 -10.93 6.32 5.05
N TYR A 233 -11.96 7.09 4.70
CA TYR A 233 -11.83 8.44 4.18
C TYR A 233 -12.15 9.47 5.26
N GLN A 234 -11.38 10.55 5.27
CA GLN A 234 -11.70 11.72 6.08
C GLN A 234 -12.20 12.86 5.18
N ILE A 235 -13.45 13.26 5.41
CA ILE A 235 -14.06 14.44 4.78
C ILE A 235 -14.27 15.46 5.89
N GLU A 236 -13.62 16.62 5.75
CA GLU A 236 -13.56 17.65 6.79
C GLU A 236 -13.06 17.07 8.12
N THR A 237 -13.92 16.99 9.14
CA THR A 237 -13.59 16.46 10.47
C THR A 237 -14.16 15.06 10.71
N LYS A 238 -14.86 14.46 9.75
CA LYS A 238 -15.50 13.15 9.92
C LYS A 238 -14.72 12.09 9.16
N SER A 239 -14.42 11.00 9.87
CA SER A 239 -13.87 9.77 9.30
C SER A 239 -15.02 8.78 9.10
N ASP A 240 -15.12 8.23 7.90
CA ASP A 240 -16.06 7.16 7.58
C ASP A 240 -15.30 6.02 6.91
N PHE A 241 -15.50 4.81 7.42
CA PHE A 241 -14.94 3.58 6.86
C PHE A 241 -15.92 2.92 5.90
N TYR A 242 -15.46 2.70 4.67
CA TYR A 242 -16.24 2.09 3.61
C TYR A 242 -15.67 0.72 3.27
N ILE A 243 -16.48 -0.30 3.54
CA ILE A 243 -16.14 -1.71 3.32
C ILE A 243 -16.28 -2.04 1.84
N GLY A 244 -15.31 -2.76 1.29
CA GLY A 244 -15.33 -3.27 -0.09
C GLY A 244 -13.93 -3.43 -0.67
N PRO A 245 -13.80 -4.09 -1.83
CA PRO A 245 -12.52 -4.22 -2.53
C PRO A 245 -11.91 -2.86 -2.88
N VAL A 246 -10.60 -2.76 -2.75
CA VAL A 246 -9.88 -1.49 -2.84
C VAL A 246 -8.73 -1.59 -3.84
N TYR A 247 -8.70 -0.67 -4.80
CA TYR A 247 -7.51 -0.38 -5.57
C TYR A 247 -6.82 0.86 -5.00
N ALA A 248 -5.51 0.83 -4.87
CA ALA A 248 -4.71 1.98 -4.47
C ALA A 248 -3.54 2.15 -5.43
N ILE A 249 -3.35 3.35 -5.97
CA ILE A 249 -2.20 3.69 -6.81
C ILE A 249 -1.31 4.66 -6.04
N VAL A 250 -0.02 4.34 -5.94
CA VAL A 250 1.01 5.21 -5.37
C VAL A 250 2.03 5.53 -6.45
N GLY A 251 2.34 6.82 -6.60
CA GLY A 251 3.36 7.34 -7.50
C GLY A 251 4.48 8.02 -6.74
N PHE A 252 5.71 7.70 -7.11
CA PHE A 252 6.94 8.38 -6.67
C PHE A 252 7.51 9.19 -7.81
N ARG A 253 7.82 10.47 -7.60
CA ARG A 253 8.30 11.36 -8.66
C ARG A 253 9.54 10.77 -9.34
N LYS A 254 9.52 10.70 -10.67
CA LYS A 254 10.70 10.31 -11.45
C LYS A 254 11.76 11.41 -11.31
N PHE A 255 13.00 11.03 -10.99
CA PHE A 255 14.14 11.89 -11.24
C PHE A 255 14.48 11.75 -12.72
N VAL A 256 14.10 12.74 -13.53
CA VAL A 256 14.65 12.86 -14.88
C VAL A 256 16.07 13.37 -14.67
N GLU A 257 17.08 12.55 -14.97
CA GLU A 257 18.38 13.11 -15.32
C GLU A 257 18.12 13.98 -16.56
N GLU A 258 18.07 15.29 -16.37
CA GLU A 258 18.33 16.20 -17.47
C GLU A 258 19.75 15.85 -17.93
N ASN A 259 19.86 15.01 -18.97
CA ASN A 259 21.03 15.05 -19.81
C ASN A 259 21.20 16.52 -20.18
N PRO A 260 22.31 17.19 -19.80
CA PRO A 260 22.56 18.52 -20.30
C PRO A 260 22.65 18.34 -21.81
N VAL A 261 21.58 18.73 -22.51
CA VAL A 261 21.62 18.95 -23.94
C VAL A 261 22.81 19.86 -24.11
N THR A 262 23.81 19.33 -24.78
CA THR A 262 25.01 20.05 -25.15
C THR A 262 24.48 21.28 -25.90
N GLU A 263 24.49 22.44 -25.24
CA GLU A 263 24.34 23.70 -25.94
C GLU A 263 25.47 23.70 -26.96
N ASP A 264 25.10 23.40 -28.19
CA ASP A 264 25.96 23.50 -29.34
C ASP A 264 26.18 25.01 -29.53
N LEU A 265 27.16 25.53 -28.79
CA LEU A 265 27.75 26.85 -28.97
C LEU A 265 28.46 26.87 -30.33
N SER A 266 27.67 26.86 -31.39
CA SER A 266 28.08 27.46 -32.65
C SER A 266 27.91 28.97 -32.49
N GLU A 267 28.94 29.59 -31.91
CA GLU A 267 29.23 30.98 -32.20
C GLU A 267 29.50 31.11 -33.70
N GLU A 268 28.46 31.43 -34.45
CA GLU A 268 28.57 32.03 -35.77
C GLU A 268 29.14 33.44 -35.57
N ASN A 269 30.46 33.57 -35.62
CA ASN A 269 31.15 34.84 -35.78
C ASN A 269 31.54 34.99 -37.26
N ASP A 270 30.92 36.00 -37.90
CA ASP A 270 31.25 36.72 -39.14
C ASP A 270 32.29 36.14 -40.13
#